data_AF-A0A662J3E8-F1
#
_entry.id   AF-A0A662J3E8-F1
#
_cell.length_a   1.000
_cell.length_b   1.000
_cell.length_c   1.000
_cell.angle_alpha   90.00
_cell.angle_beta   90.00
_cell.angle_gamma   90.00
#
_symmetry.space_group_name_H-M   'P 1'
#
loop_
_entity.id
_entity.type
_entity.pdbx_description
1 polymer ?
#
loop_
_entity_poly.entity_id
_entity_poly.type
_entity_poly.pdbx_seq_one_letter_code
_entity_poly.pdbx_strand_id
1 'polypeptide(L)'
;MYGLRIDVRITNVSGERLWDYDKPLPAKANLSININVMEPTRTHAGLEAPFMFTISYSPPIAHISVKGKAVVTGTPEEVENVVQEQKRNRQPPSAVIQAVSMACLTEAVMLSRSLNIPPPIPPLTPPLSQAGRGEAAGPSAPSSYTR
;
A
#
# COMPACT_ATOMS: atom_id res chain seq x y z
N MET A 1 24.42 -11.08 -2.17
CA MET A 1 23.01 -11.54 -2.18
C MET A 1 22.22 -10.46 -2.88
N TYR A 2 21.89 -10.63 -4.17
CA TYR A 2 21.06 -9.67 -4.90
C TYR A 2 19.62 -10.17 -4.78
N GLY A 3 18.75 -9.40 -4.14
CA GLY A 3 17.33 -9.76 -4.01
C GLY A 3 16.51 -9.25 -5.19
N LEU A 4 15.27 -9.73 -5.27
CA LEU A 4 14.24 -9.24 -6.20
C LEU A 4 14.15 -7.71 -6.17
N ARG A 5 14.33 -7.09 -7.34
CA ARG A 5 14.14 -5.66 -7.56
C ARG A 5 12.78 -5.43 -8.21
N ILE A 6 12.03 -4.49 -7.66
CA ILE A 6 10.71 -4.08 -8.16
C ILE A 6 10.84 -2.63 -8.67
N ASP A 7 10.46 -2.40 -9.92
CA ASP A 7 10.43 -1.10 -10.58
C ASP A 7 8.99 -0.80 -10.99
N VAL A 8 8.43 0.35 -10.57
CA VAL A 8 7.06 0.74 -10.88
C VAL A 8 7.09 1.80 -11.97
N ARG A 9 6.49 1.51 -13.13
CA ARG A 9 6.42 2.44 -14.26
C ARG A 9 4.99 2.87 -14.48
N ILE A 10 4.71 4.11 -14.16
CA ILE A 10 3.41 4.73 -14.36
C ILE A 10 3.30 5.15 -15.83
N THR A 11 2.19 4.78 -16.47
CA THR A 11 1.93 5.06 -17.89
C THR A 11 0.73 5.98 -18.10
N ASN A 12 -0.14 6.09 -17.10
CA ASN A 12 -1.25 7.03 -17.12
C ASN A 12 -1.58 7.48 -15.70
N VAL A 13 -1.84 8.77 -15.55
CA VAL A 13 -2.37 9.37 -14.34
C VAL A 13 -3.53 10.26 -14.76
N SER A 14 -4.69 10.06 -14.15
CA SER A 14 -5.89 10.85 -14.41
C SER A 14 -6.61 11.15 -13.11
N GLY A 15 -7.19 12.34 -13.02
CA GLY A 15 -7.94 12.77 -11.87
C GLY A 15 -9.02 13.76 -12.28
N GLU A 16 -10.22 13.57 -11.75
CA GLU A 16 -11.37 14.43 -12.01
C GLU A 16 -11.97 14.88 -10.67
N ARG A 17 -12.19 16.19 -10.54
CA ARG A 17 -12.99 16.75 -9.46
C ARG A 17 -14.47 16.63 -9.86
N LEU A 18 -15.25 15.98 -9.01
CA LEU A 18 -16.69 15.78 -9.20
C LEU A 18 -17.52 16.69 -8.29
N TRP A 19 -16.92 17.19 -7.20
CA TRP A 19 -17.55 18.18 -6.33
C TRP A 19 -17.46 19.58 -6.93
N ASP A 20 -18.52 20.35 -6.73
CA ASP A 20 -18.54 21.77 -7.09
C ASP A 20 -17.36 22.51 -6.42
N TYR A 21 -16.74 23.45 -7.13
CA TYR A 21 -15.61 24.22 -6.61
C TYR A 21 -16.07 25.24 -5.57
N ASP A 22 -17.28 25.77 -5.73
CA ASP A 22 -17.84 26.84 -4.89
C ASP A 22 -18.52 26.31 -3.62
N LYS A 23 -18.68 24.99 -3.50
CA LYS A 23 -19.26 24.35 -2.32
C LYS A 23 -18.17 23.91 -1.35
N PRO A 24 -18.36 24.13 -0.03
CA PRO A 24 -17.48 23.54 0.96
C PRO A 24 -17.47 22.01 0.79
N LEU A 25 -16.29 21.41 1.01
CA LEU A 25 -16.16 19.97 0.97
C LEU A 25 -16.96 19.32 2.11
N PRO A 26 -17.53 18.12 1.90
CA PRO A 26 -18.23 17.39 2.95
C PRO A 26 -17.34 17.15 4.18
N ALA A 27 -17.88 17.37 5.37
CA ALA A 27 -17.16 17.16 6.64
C ALA A 27 -16.80 15.69 6.90
N LYS A 28 -17.53 14.75 6.27
CA LYS A 28 -17.26 13.32 6.31
C LYS A 28 -17.30 12.78 4.89
N ALA A 29 -16.22 12.12 4.47
CA ALA A 29 -16.15 11.41 3.22
C ALA A 29 -15.45 10.07 3.44
N ASN A 30 -16.05 9.01 2.92
CA ASN A 30 -15.43 7.69 2.91
C ASN A 30 -14.52 7.60 1.68
N LEU A 31 -13.29 7.14 1.90
CA LEU A 31 -12.30 6.93 0.85
C LEU A 31 -12.25 5.44 0.51
N SER A 32 -12.32 5.10 -0.78
CA SER A 32 -12.10 3.74 -1.28
C SER A 32 -10.90 3.74 -2.20
N ILE A 33 -9.89 2.94 -1.87
CA ILE A 33 -8.68 2.73 -2.67
C ILE A 33 -8.72 1.29 -3.17
N ASN A 34 -8.63 1.09 -4.47
CA ASN A 34 -8.58 -0.24 -5.08
C ASN A 34 -7.33 -0.38 -5.93
N ILE A 35 -6.65 -1.52 -5.80
CA ILE A 35 -5.49 -1.89 -6.59
C ILE A 35 -5.80 -3.22 -7.25
N ASN A 36 -5.82 -3.20 -8.57
CA ASN A 36 -5.93 -4.40 -9.39
C ASN A 36 -4.60 -4.59 -10.11
N VAL A 37 -3.90 -5.68 -9.81
CA VAL A 37 -2.72 -6.11 -10.54
C VAL A 37 -3.11 -7.30 -11.39
N MET A 38 -2.87 -7.16 -12.69
CA MET A 38 -3.21 -8.15 -13.70
C MET A 38 -2.15 -9.26 -13.75
N GLU A 39 -2.43 -10.31 -14.51
CA GLU A 39 -1.50 -11.42 -14.68
C GLU A 39 -0.15 -10.93 -15.26
N PRO A 40 0.99 -11.33 -14.68
CA PRO A 40 2.30 -10.96 -15.15
C PRO A 40 2.65 -11.70 -16.43
N THR A 41 3.29 -10.99 -17.34
CA THR A 41 3.90 -11.55 -18.55
C THR A 41 5.41 -11.70 -18.34
N ARG A 42 5.99 -12.81 -18.81
CA ARG A 42 7.43 -13.02 -18.76
C ARG A 42 8.12 -12.16 -19.83
N THR A 43 9.23 -11.54 -19.44
CA THR A 43 10.10 -10.73 -20.31
C THR A 43 11.52 -11.29 -20.28
N HIS A 44 12.39 -10.80 -21.15
CA HIS A 44 13.80 -11.21 -21.18
C HIS A 44 14.55 -10.97 -19.86
N ALA A 45 14.11 -9.99 -19.05
CA ALA A 45 14.79 -9.56 -17.82
C ALA A 45 14.03 -9.93 -16.52
N GLY A 46 12.85 -10.56 -16.62
CA GLY A 46 12.02 -10.86 -15.45
C GLY A 46 10.53 -10.95 -15.77
N LEU A 47 9.69 -10.34 -14.93
CA LEU A 47 8.22 -10.32 -15.06
C LEU A 47 7.70 -8.89 -15.17
N GLU A 48 6.63 -8.70 -15.91
CA GLU A 48 5.91 -7.43 -16.03
C GLU A 48 4.43 -7.65 -15.71
N ALA A 49 3.91 -6.98 -14.68
CA ALA A 49 2.51 -7.06 -14.27
C ALA A 49 1.82 -5.69 -14.48
N PRO A 50 0.86 -5.56 -15.41
CA PRO A 50 0.05 -4.37 -15.52
C PRO A 50 -0.77 -4.14 -14.26
N PHE A 51 -1.02 -2.89 -13.90
CA PHE A 51 -1.90 -2.57 -12.77
C PHE A 51 -2.81 -1.37 -13.06
N MET A 52 -3.90 -1.34 -12.29
CA MET A 52 -4.86 -0.25 -12.19
C MET A 52 -5.05 0.09 -10.71
N PHE A 53 -4.76 1.34 -10.36
CA PHE A 53 -5.00 1.91 -9.05
C PHE A 53 -6.11 2.95 -9.18
N THR A 54 -7.09 2.92 -8.29
CA THR A 54 -8.21 3.88 -8.29
C THR A 54 -8.53 4.37 -6.90
N ILE A 55 -8.94 5.64 -6.83
CA ILE A 55 -9.43 6.29 -5.62
C ILE A 55 -10.78 6.92 -5.93
N SER A 56 -11.76 6.61 -5.10
CA SER A 56 -13.10 7.21 -5.15
C SER A 56 -13.54 7.65 -3.75
N TYR A 57 -14.35 8.70 -3.71
CA TYR A 57 -14.92 9.24 -2.48
C TYR A 57 -16.43 8.96 -2.44
N SER A 58 -16.98 8.75 -1.24
CA SER A 58 -18.42 8.74 -0.99
C SER A 58 -18.75 9.72 0.14
N PRO A 59 -19.45 10.84 -0.13
CA PRO A 59 -20.05 11.22 -1.41
C PRO A 59 -19.00 11.53 -2.52
N PRO A 60 -19.39 11.53 -3.81
CA PRO A 60 -18.46 11.71 -4.93
C PRO A 60 -17.80 13.10 -4.95
N ILE A 61 -16.59 13.18 -4.39
CA ILE A 61 -15.77 14.41 -4.40
C ILE A 61 -14.86 14.43 -5.62
N ALA A 62 -14.25 13.29 -5.94
CA ALA A 62 -13.34 13.12 -7.04
C ALA A 62 -13.18 11.65 -7.41
N HIS A 63 -12.55 11.41 -8.56
CA HIS A 63 -12.05 10.10 -8.95
C HIS A 63 -10.62 10.26 -9.47
N ILE A 64 -9.69 9.48 -8.93
CA ILE A 64 -8.31 9.38 -9.43
C ILE A 64 -8.08 7.97 -9.96
N SER A 65 -7.46 7.83 -11.12
CA SER A 65 -7.00 6.56 -11.68
C SER A 65 -5.55 6.66 -12.13
N VAL A 66 -4.74 5.70 -11.68
CA VAL A 66 -3.34 5.54 -12.05
C VAL A 66 -3.16 4.17 -12.68
N LYS A 67 -2.58 4.13 -13.87
CA LYS A 67 -2.26 2.89 -14.59
C LYS A 67 -0.77 2.80 -14.81
N GLY A 68 -0.29 1.58 -14.83
CA GLY A 68 1.12 1.34 -15.07
C GLY A 68 1.44 -0.13 -15.11
N LYS A 69 2.72 -0.41 -14.88
CA LYS A 69 3.24 -1.76 -14.80
C LYS A 69 4.29 -1.87 -13.71
N ALA A 70 4.24 -2.96 -12.97
CA ALA A 70 5.30 -3.37 -12.05
C ALA A 70 6.25 -4.32 -12.80
N VAL A 71 7.53 -3.98 -12.82
CA VAL A 71 8.59 -4.79 -13.43
C VAL A 71 9.39 -5.42 -12.30
N VAL A 72 9.40 -6.75 -12.26
CA VAL A 72 10.13 -7.54 -11.26
C VAL A 72 11.33 -8.18 -11.95
N THR A 73 12.52 -7.86 -11.48
CA THR A 73 13.80 -8.38 -12.02
C THR A 73 14.59 -9.05 -10.91
N GLY A 74 15.30 -10.13 -11.22
CA GLY A 74 16.11 -10.89 -10.27
C GLY A 74 16.85 -12.01 -10.99
N THR A 75 17.44 -12.92 -10.23
CA THR A 75 18.01 -14.15 -10.80
C THR A 75 16.90 -15.04 -11.41
N PRO A 76 17.22 -15.92 -12.36
CA PRO A 76 16.23 -16.82 -12.97
C PRO A 76 15.46 -17.67 -11.95
N GLU A 77 16.14 -18.11 -10.89
CA GLU A 77 15.57 -18.92 -9.81
C GLU A 77 14.56 -18.11 -8.97
N GLU A 78 14.91 -16.89 -8.57
CA GLU A 78 13.99 -16.00 -7.83
C GLU A 78 12.75 -15.65 -8.63
N VAL A 79 12.93 -15.34 -9.92
CA VAL A 79 11.81 -15.02 -10.81
C VAL A 79 10.89 -16.23 -10.97
N GLU A 80 11.44 -17.43 -11.12
CA GLU A 80 10.65 -18.66 -11.23
C GLU A 80 9.88 -18.93 -9.93
N ASN A 81 10.50 -18.74 -8.76
CA ASN A 81 9.83 -18.89 -7.47
C ASN A 81 8.62 -17.95 -7.34
N VAL A 82 8.76 -16.69 -7.76
CA VAL A 82 7.64 -15.73 -7.79
C VAL A 82 6.51 -16.20 -8.70
N VAL A 83 6.82 -16.74 -9.89
CA VAL A 83 5.80 -17.29 -10.79
C VAL A 83 5.07 -18.46 -10.15
N GLN A 84 5.80 -19.38 -9.51
CA GLN A 84 5.22 -20.58 -8.89
C GLN A 84 4.35 -20.24 -7.67
N GLU A 85 4.82 -19.35 -6.80
CA GLU A 85 4.04 -18.85 -5.66
C GLU A 85 2.76 -18.14 -6.11
N GLN A 86 2.85 -17.31 -7.15
CA GLN A 86 1.70 -16.60 -7.66
C GLN A 86 0.67 -17.54 -8.31
N LYS A 87 1.11 -18.59 -9.02
CA LYS A 87 0.21 -19.63 -9.55
C LYS A 87 -0.53 -20.37 -8.43
N ARG A 88 0.17 -20.63 -7.32
CA ARG A 88 -0.40 -21.33 -6.16
C ARG A 88 -1.39 -20.47 -5.38
N ASN A 89 -1.05 -19.20 -5.14
CA ASN A 89 -1.84 -18.32 -4.27
C ASN A 89 -2.83 -17.42 -5.03
N ARG A 90 -2.73 -17.37 -6.37
CA ARG A 90 -3.52 -16.49 -7.27
C ARG A 90 -3.48 -15.01 -6.87
N GLN A 91 -2.49 -14.61 -6.09
CA GLN A 91 -2.32 -13.25 -5.58
C GLN A 91 -0.91 -12.77 -5.88
N PRO A 92 -0.74 -11.52 -6.34
CA PRO A 92 0.58 -10.92 -6.52
C PRO A 92 1.37 -10.91 -5.21
N PRO A 93 2.71 -10.97 -5.25
CA PRO A 93 3.53 -10.83 -4.06
C PRO A 93 3.22 -9.52 -3.31
N SER A 94 3.18 -9.58 -1.98
CA SER A 94 2.88 -8.41 -1.13
C SER A 94 3.82 -7.23 -1.39
N ALA A 95 5.10 -7.51 -1.69
CA ALA A 95 6.08 -6.50 -2.05
C ALA A 95 5.70 -5.73 -3.33
N VAL A 96 5.09 -6.39 -4.32
CA VAL A 96 4.61 -5.74 -5.56
C VAL A 96 3.43 -4.83 -5.24
N ILE A 97 2.46 -5.32 -4.45
CA ILE A 97 1.31 -4.52 -4.02
C ILE A 97 1.77 -3.28 -3.24
N GLN A 98 2.70 -3.44 -2.31
CA GLN A 98 3.23 -2.34 -1.50
C GLN A 98 3.96 -1.31 -2.37
N ALA A 99 4.84 -1.75 -3.27
CA ALA A 99 5.58 -0.85 -4.16
C ALA A 99 4.64 -0.05 -5.07
N VAL A 100 3.67 -0.72 -5.69
CA VAL A 100 2.64 -0.07 -6.53
C VAL A 100 1.80 0.90 -5.71
N SER A 101 1.38 0.51 -4.50
CA SER A 101 0.61 1.37 -3.60
C SER A 101 1.34 2.68 -3.32
N MET A 102 2.61 2.60 -2.91
CA MET A 102 3.39 3.80 -2.55
C MET A 102 3.58 4.73 -3.75
N ALA A 103 3.95 4.18 -4.91
CA ALA A 103 4.12 4.98 -6.13
C ALA A 103 2.81 5.67 -6.55
N CYS A 104 1.69 4.94 -6.55
CA CYS A 104 0.39 5.50 -6.93
C CYS A 104 -0.14 6.51 -5.91
N LEU A 105 0.13 6.29 -4.61
CA LEU A 105 -0.27 7.21 -3.55
C LEU A 105 0.44 8.56 -3.70
N THR A 106 1.73 8.55 -4.05
CA THR A 106 2.48 9.79 -4.34
C THR A 106 1.85 10.58 -5.48
N GLU A 107 1.53 9.94 -6.60
CA GLU A 107 0.84 10.61 -7.71
C GLU A 107 -0.55 11.11 -7.32
N ALA A 108 -1.29 10.31 -6.57
CA ALA A 108 -2.62 10.69 -6.13
C ALA A 108 -2.59 11.92 -5.20
N VAL A 109 -1.60 12.04 -4.31
CA VAL A 109 -1.40 13.23 -3.47
C VAL A 109 -1.09 14.47 -4.34
N MET A 110 -0.23 14.32 -5.35
CA MET A 110 0.10 15.41 -6.28
C MET A 110 -1.12 15.88 -7.09
N LEU A 111 -1.94 14.94 -7.56
CA LEU A 111 -3.21 15.24 -8.23
C LEU A 111 -4.23 15.87 -7.28
N SER A 112 -4.36 15.36 -6.06
CA SER A 112 -5.29 15.92 -5.08
C SER A 112 -4.99 17.39 -4.79
N ARG A 113 -3.71 17.75 -4.68
CA ARG A 113 -3.27 19.15 -4.57
C ARG A 113 -3.71 19.97 -5.79
N SER A 114 -3.55 19.42 -6.99
CA SER A 114 -3.87 20.12 -8.24
C SER A 114 -5.39 20.31 -8.43
N LEU A 115 -6.19 19.36 -7.95
CA LEU A 115 -7.66 19.38 -8.02
C LEU A 115 -8.33 20.07 -6.81
N ASN A 116 -7.53 20.54 -5.84
CA ASN A 116 -7.99 21.12 -4.58
C ASN A 116 -8.98 20.20 -3.82
N ILE A 117 -8.66 18.91 -3.75
CA ILE A 117 -9.44 17.89 -3.03
C ILE A 117 -8.63 17.33 -1.86
N PRO A 118 -9.27 16.73 -0.84
CA PRO A 118 -8.56 16.13 0.28
C PRO A 118 -7.58 15.05 -0.20
N PRO A 119 -6.31 15.06 0.21
CA PRO A 119 -5.34 14.07 -0.24
C PRO A 119 -5.71 12.69 0.31
N PRO A 120 -5.47 11.62 -0.46
CA PRO A 120 -5.80 10.26 -0.07
C PRO A 120 -4.72 9.71 0.88
N ILE A 121 -4.54 10.33 2.05
CA ILE A 121 -3.58 9.84 3.03
C ILE A 121 -4.31 8.80 3.89
N PRO A 122 -3.82 7.54 3.97
CA PRO A 122 -4.34 6.58 4.94
C PRO A 122 -4.26 7.20 6.34
N PRO A 123 -5.25 7.00 7.22
CA PRO A 123 -5.13 7.47 8.59
C PRO A 123 -3.82 6.95 9.18
N LEU A 124 -3.01 7.84 9.75
CA LEU A 124 -1.83 7.46 10.50
C LEU A 124 -2.31 6.58 11.66
N THR A 125 -2.12 5.28 11.59
CA THR A 125 -2.36 4.40 12.72
C THR A 125 -1.39 4.82 13.84
N PRO A 126 -1.87 5.28 15.01
CA PRO A 126 -1.00 5.33 16.17
C PRO A 126 -0.55 3.89 16.47
N PRO A 127 0.72 3.67 16.87
CA PRO A 127 1.20 2.33 17.17
C PRO A 127 0.37 1.68 18.27
N LEU A 128 0.15 0.37 18.13
CA LEU A 128 -0.39 -0.52 19.14
C LEU A 128 0.24 -0.23 20.50
N SER A 129 -0.52 0.40 21.39
CA SER A 129 -0.24 0.33 22.81
C SER A 129 -1.04 -0.86 23.33
N GLN A 130 -0.34 -1.98 23.57
CA GLN A 130 -0.55 -2.96 24.66
C GLN A 130 -0.03 -4.37 24.29
N ALA A 131 1.17 -4.70 24.78
CA ALA A 131 1.61 -6.03 25.24
C ALA A 131 3.09 -5.92 25.66
N GLY A 132 3.55 -6.12 26.89
CA GLY A 132 2.90 -6.43 28.16
C GLY A 132 3.91 -6.10 29.27
N ARG A 133 3.45 -5.48 30.35
CA ARG A 133 4.19 -5.53 31.62
C ARG A 133 4.02 -6.96 32.14
N GLY A 134 4.98 -7.82 31.86
CA GLY A 134 5.15 -9.03 32.65
C GLY A 134 5.37 -8.61 34.09
N GLU A 135 4.44 -8.97 34.96
CA GLU A 135 4.61 -8.95 36.41
C GLU A 135 5.92 -9.66 36.75
N ALA A 136 6.90 -8.87 37.17
CA ALA A 136 8.09 -9.38 37.82
C ALA A 136 7.64 -10.05 39.12
N ALA A 137 7.89 -11.35 39.22
CA ALA A 137 7.82 -12.11 40.46
C ALA A 137 8.52 -11.33 41.57
N GLY A 138 7.74 -10.91 42.57
CA GLY A 138 8.26 -10.24 43.75
C GLY A 138 9.24 -11.17 44.49
N PRO A 139 10.40 -10.68 44.95
CA PRO A 139 11.30 -11.49 45.75
C PRO A 139 10.66 -11.82 47.10
N SER A 140 10.62 -13.12 47.39
CA SER A 140 10.31 -13.73 48.67
C SER A 140 11.04 -13.05 49.83
N ALA A 141 10.28 -12.61 50.83
CA ALA A 141 10.79 -12.04 52.07
C ALA A 141 11.70 -13.04 52.81
N PRO A 142 12.84 -12.62 53.38
CA PRO A 142 13.51 -13.38 54.40
C PRO A 142 12.95 -13.08 55.79
N SER A 143 12.70 -14.20 56.48
CA SER A 143 12.35 -14.43 57.88
C SER A 143 12.96 -13.50 58.93
N SER A 144 12.13 -13.21 59.93
CA SER A 144 12.41 -12.61 61.25
C SER A 144 13.39 -13.41 62.13
N TYR A 145 14.34 -12.70 62.77
CA TYR A 145 14.82 -12.74 64.19
C TYR A 145 16.12 -11.88 64.23
N THR A 146 16.42 -10.96 65.15
CA THR A 146 16.48 -11.07 66.62
C THR A 146 16.57 -9.68 67.27
N ARG A 147 15.83 -9.46 68.36
CA ARG A 147 16.42 -9.03 69.64
C ARG A 147 15.90 -9.96 70.72
#